data_AF-A0A7R9WAE4-F1
#
_entry.id   AF-A0A7R9WAE4-F1
#
_cell.length_a   1.000
_cell.length_b   1.000
_cell.length_c   1.000
_cell.angle_alpha   90.00
_cell.angle_beta   90.00
_cell.angle_gamma   90.00
#
_symmetry.space_group_name_H-M   'P 1'
#
loop_
_entity.id
_entity.type
_entity.pdbx_description
1 polymer ?
#
loop_
_entity_poly.entity_id
_entity_poly.type
_entity_poly.pdbx_seq_one_letter_code
_entity_poly.pdbx_strand_id
1 'polypeptide(L)'
;VDGEEEEYEDDDDDEEELYDLTSRPGPFRAVPLPDRLRVPVHQFFTQEVVGTIHLDPLIFGLDPIRPDLLHRVVRYQRNKKRGKRYPAKTKTIGEVRGSGRKVRQQKGMGMARAGHRRPAHWRGGAKAHGPKGIMQDYT
;
A
#
# COMPACT_ATOMS: atom_id res chain seq x y z
N VAL A 1 17.84 -47.20 28.54
CA VAL A 1 17.16 -46.25 27.65
C VAL A 1 18.29 -45.64 26.86
N ASP A 2 18.68 -46.37 25.83
CA ASP A 2 19.79 -46.02 24.96
C ASP A 2 19.28 -44.90 24.05
N GLY A 3 19.92 -43.74 24.14
CA GLY A 3 19.58 -42.59 23.32
C GLY A 3 20.22 -42.76 21.96
N GLU A 4 19.40 -43.04 20.96
CA GLU A 4 19.79 -42.93 19.55
C GLU A 4 19.95 -41.45 19.23
N GLU A 5 21.19 -41.04 18.94
CA GLU A 5 21.48 -39.73 18.37
C GLU A 5 21.03 -39.75 16.90
N GLU A 6 19.89 -39.12 16.62
CA GLU A 6 19.49 -38.80 15.25
C GLU A 6 20.48 -37.77 14.69
N GLU A 7 21.37 -38.24 13.81
CA GLU A 7 22.25 -37.43 12.99
C GLU A 7 21.39 -36.75 11.91
N TYR A 8 21.26 -35.43 11.99
CA TYR A 8 20.61 -34.64 10.94
C TYR A 8 21.59 -34.53 9.77
N GLU A 9 21.27 -35.19 8.65
CA GLU A 9 21.94 -34.97 7.37
C GLU A 9 21.53 -33.59 6.84
N ASP A 10 22.48 -32.64 6.81
CA ASP A 10 22.33 -31.36 6.10
C ASP A 10 22.41 -31.63 4.59
N ASP A 11 21.26 -31.81 3.95
CA ASP A 11 21.10 -31.80 2.48
C ASP A 11 21.30 -30.37 1.95
N ASP A 12 22.56 -29.91 1.91
CA ASP A 12 23.01 -28.61 1.39
C ASP A 12 22.96 -28.50 -0.16
N ASP A 13 21.95 -29.09 -0.82
CA ASP A 13 21.76 -29.03 -2.29
C ASP A 13 20.54 -28.19 -2.71
N ASP A 14 20.08 -27.27 -1.86
CA ASP A 14 19.22 -26.15 -2.29
C ASP A 14 20.10 -25.13 -3.05
N GLU A 15 20.34 -25.41 -4.34
CA GLU A 15 20.84 -24.43 -5.31
C GLU A 15 19.91 -23.20 -5.25
N GLU A 16 20.28 -22.20 -4.45
CA GLU A 16 19.60 -20.92 -4.41
C GLU A 16 19.66 -20.33 -5.83
N GLU A 17 18.54 -20.43 -6.54
CA GLU A 17 18.34 -19.83 -7.85
C GLU A 17 18.55 -18.32 -7.69
N LEU A 18 19.79 -17.86 -7.86
CA LEU A 18 20.23 -16.51 -7.58
C LEU A 18 19.58 -15.58 -8.60
N TYR A 19 18.44 -15.03 -8.23
CA TYR A 19 17.75 -14.02 -9.02
C TYR A 19 18.63 -12.77 -9.09
N ASP A 20 19.20 -12.51 -10.27
CA ASP A 20 19.97 -11.30 -10.55
C ASP A 20 19.04 -10.06 -10.47
N LEU A 21 18.99 -9.46 -9.28
CA LEU A 21 18.22 -8.23 -8.99
C LEU A 21 18.69 -7.01 -9.80
N THR A 22 19.83 -7.09 -10.49
CA THR A 22 20.36 -6.02 -11.33
C THR A 22 19.87 -6.10 -12.78
N SER A 23 19.43 -7.28 -13.22
CA SER A 23 18.81 -7.46 -14.53
C SER A 23 17.40 -6.89 -14.50
N ARG A 24 17.19 -5.79 -15.23
CA ARG A 24 15.85 -5.22 -15.38
C ARG A 24 15.01 -6.23 -16.18
N PRO A 25 13.88 -6.74 -15.65
CA PRO A 25 13.05 -7.65 -16.40
C PRO A 25 12.64 -7.00 -17.73
N GLY A 26 12.68 -7.79 -18.80
CA GLY A 26 12.30 -7.34 -20.14
C GLY A 26 10.88 -6.73 -20.14
N PRO A 27 10.56 -5.89 -21.14
CA PRO A 27 9.23 -5.30 -21.23
C PRO A 27 8.18 -6.42 -21.31
N PHE A 28 7.10 -6.27 -20.53
CA PHE A 28 5.97 -7.19 -20.61
C PHE A 28 5.33 -7.06 -21.99
N ARG A 29 5.54 -8.07 -22.82
CA ARG A 29 5.03 -8.09 -24.18
C ARG A 29 3.55 -8.48 -24.17
N ALA A 30 2.73 -7.77 -24.93
CA ALA A 30 1.39 -8.24 -25.22
C ALA A 30 1.48 -9.47 -26.13
N VAL A 31 0.46 -10.34 -26.10
CA VAL A 31 0.29 -11.35 -27.16
C VAL A 31 0.27 -10.60 -28.49
N PRO A 32 1.08 -10.97 -29.50
CA PRO A 32 1.11 -10.25 -30.77
C PRO A 32 -0.27 -10.33 -31.42
N LEU A 33 -0.97 -9.20 -31.46
CA LEU A 33 -2.30 -9.09 -32.06
C LEU A 33 -2.15 -8.64 -33.52
N PRO A 34 -2.99 -9.15 -34.45
CA PRO A 34 -2.99 -8.72 -35.84
C PRO A 34 -3.52 -7.29 -35.99
N ASP A 35 -3.05 -6.57 -37.02
CA ASP A 35 -3.42 -5.17 -37.31
C ASP A 35 -4.93 -4.94 -37.45
N ARG A 36 -5.69 -5.97 -37.83
CA ARG A 36 -7.16 -5.96 -37.90
C ARG A 36 -7.74 -6.96 -36.91
N LEU A 37 -8.03 -6.48 -35.71
CA LEU A 37 -8.64 -7.30 -34.66
C LEU A 37 -10.14 -7.45 -34.91
N ARG A 38 -10.58 -8.61 -35.39
CA ARG A 38 -11.99 -8.92 -35.63
C ARG A 38 -12.56 -9.67 -34.43
N VAL A 39 -13.50 -9.06 -33.72
CA VAL A 39 -14.07 -9.55 -32.46
C VAL A 39 -15.56 -9.86 -32.63
N PRO A 40 -16.08 -11.00 -32.13
CA PRO A 40 -17.50 -11.32 -32.18
C PRO A 40 -18.32 -10.42 -31.26
N VAL A 41 -19.51 -10.02 -31.72
CA VAL A 41 -20.51 -9.30 -30.94
C VAL A 41 -21.55 -10.29 -30.47
N HIS A 42 -21.66 -10.41 -29.15
CA HIS A 42 -22.63 -11.27 -28.48
C HIS A 42 -23.85 -10.48 -28.05
N GLN A 43 -25.05 -11.07 -28.19
CA GLN A 43 -26.27 -10.51 -27.61
C GLN A 43 -26.23 -10.66 -26.09
N PHE A 44 -26.54 -9.59 -25.35
CA PHE A 44 -26.34 -9.54 -23.90
C PHE A 44 -27.08 -10.64 -23.11
N PHE A 45 -28.28 -11.02 -23.53
CA PHE A 45 -29.12 -11.97 -22.80
C PHE A 45 -28.93 -13.43 -23.24
N THR A 46 -28.79 -13.68 -24.55
CA THR A 46 -28.70 -15.03 -25.12
C THR A 46 -27.25 -15.48 -25.32
N GLN A 47 -26.29 -14.56 -25.25
CA GLN A 47 -24.87 -14.77 -25.56
C GLN A 47 -24.59 -15.30 -26.98
N GLU A 48 -25.60 -15.32 -27.85
CA GLU A 48 -25.48 -15.71 -29.24
C GLU A 48 -24.64 -14.68 -30.03
N VAL A 49 -23.86 -15.16 -30.99
CA VAL A 49 -23.05 -14.30 -31.85
C VAL A 49 -23.96 -13.69 -32.92
N VAL A 50 -24.15 -12.38 -32.85
CA VAL A 50 -25.01 -11.63 -33.77
C VAL A 50 -24.20 -11.05 -34.94
N GLY A 51 -22.90 -10.87 -34.75
CA GLY A 51 -22.03 -10.33 -35.80
C GLY A 51 -20.57 -10.22 -35.40
N THR A 52 -19.77 -9.54 -36.22
CA THR A 52 -18.35 -9.26 -35.95
C THR A 52 -18.01 -7.80 -36.21
N ILE A 53 -17.18 -7.22 -35.36
CA ILE A 53 -16.68 -5.84 -35.51
C ILE A 53 -15.15 -5.83 -35.60
N HIS A 54 -14.61 -4.76 -36.18
CA HIS A 54 -13.18 -4.50 -36.22
C HIS A 54 -12.80 -3.48 -35.15
N LEU A 55 -11.81 -3.80 -34.32
CA LEU A 55 -11.26 -2.90 -33.29
C LEU A 55 -9.97 -2.23 -33.78
N ASP A 56 -9.74 -1.02 -33.29
CA ASP A 56 -8.55 -0.23 -33.60
C ASP A 56 -7.30 -0.79 -32.87
N PRO A 57 -6.23 -1.14 -33.59
CA PRO A 57 -5.01 -1.66 -32.99
C PRO A 57 -4.30 -0.63 -32.09
N LEU A 58 -4.49 0.67 -32.29
CA LEU A 58 -3.85 1.71 -31.48
C LEU A 58 -4.35 1.73 -30.03
N ILE A 59 -5.57 1.25 -29.79
CA ILE A 59 -6.19 1.23 -28.45
C ILE A 59 -6.03 -0.15 -27.81
N PHE A 60 -6.22 -1.22 -28.58
CA PHE A 60 -6.31 -2.59 -28.05
C PHE A 60 -5.07 -3.45 -28.32
N GLY A 61 -4.18 -3.03 -29.23
CA GLY A 61 -2.99 -3.77 -29.67
C GLY A 61 -1.66 -3.13 -29.24
N LEU A 62 -1.65 -2.34 -28.17
CA LEU A 62 -0.45 -1.69 -27.65
C LEU A 62 0.58 -2.73 -27.15
N ASP A 63 1.72 -2.82 -27.83
CA ASP A 63 2.92 -3.56 -27.42
C ASP A 63 4.11 -2.58 -27.35
N PRO A 64 4.90 -2.56 -26.25
CA PRO A 64 4.76 -3.34 -25.02
C PRO A 64 3.67 -2.84 -24.07
N ILE A 65 3.16 -3.73 -23.23
CA ILE A 65 2.27 -3.36 -22.12
C ILE A 65 3.05 -2.48 -21.15
N ARG A 66 2.44 -1.37 -20.74
CA ARG A 66 3.03 -0.37 -19.84
C ARG A 66 2.51 -0.51 -18.40
N PRO A 67 3.06 -1.42 -17.58
CA PRO A 67 2.60 -1.63 -16.20
C PRO A 67 2.84 -0.41 -15.31
N ASP A 68 3.81 0.43 -15.65
CA ASP A 68 4.09 1.69 -14.95
C ASP A 68 2.87 2.63 -14.97
N LEU A 69 2.23 2.78 -16.14
CA LEU A 69 1.05 3.61 -16.29
C LEU A 69 -0.16 3.01 -15.56
N LEU A 70 -0.39 1.70 -15.73
CA LEU A 70 -1.47 0.99 -15.06
C LEU A 70 -1.36 1.12 -13.53
N HIS A 71 -0.16 0.86 -12.99
CA HIS A 71 0.09 0.97 -11.56
C HIS A 71 -0.14 2.39 -11.03
N ARG A 72 0.33 3.43 -11.76
CA ARG A 72 0.09 4.83 -11.38
C ARG A 72 -1.40 5.16 -11.33
N VAL A 73 -2.16 4.78 -12.35
CA VAL A 73 -3.61 5.05 -12.42
C VAL A 73 -4.36 4.31 -11.32
N VAL A 74 -4.04 3.03 -11.08
CA VAL A 74 -4.67 2.25 -9.99
C VAL A 74 -4.36 2.86 -8.63
N ARG A 75 -3.11 3.25 -8.36
CA ARG A 75 -2.74 3.94 -7.11
C ARG A 75 -3.52 5.25 -6.94
N TYR A 76 -3.62 6.06 -7.99
CA TYR A 76 -4.40 7.30 -7.97
C TYR A 76 -5.88 7.03 -7.65
N GLN A 77 -6.52 6.08 -8.33
CA GLN A 77 -7.93 5.73 -8.08
C GLN A 77 -8.17 5.25 -6.64
N ARG A 78 -7.29 4.38 -6.12
CA ARG A 78 -7.38 3.88 -4.73
C ARG A 78 -7.19 5.00 -3.71
N ASN A 79 -6.21 5.86 -3.94
CA ASN A 79 -5.92 7.03 -3.11
C ASN A 79 -7.09 8.01 -3.06
N LYS A 80 -7.68 8.33 -4.23
CA LYS A 80 -8.86 9.18 -4.36
C LYS A 80 -10.09 8.60 -3.63
N LYS A 81 -10.27 7.28 -3.68
CA LYS A 81 -11.36 6.59 -2.96
C LYS A 81 -11.19 6.65 -1.44
N ARG A 82 -9.95 6.55 -0.94
CA ARG A 82 -9.64 6.59 0.51
C ARG A 82 -9.91 7.96 1.14
N GLY A 83 -9.51 9.04 0.47
CA GLY A 83 -9.61 10.41 1.02
C GLY A 83 -11.04 10.90 1.32
N LYS A 84 -12.07 10.32 0.70
CA LYS A 84 -13.46 10.80 0.84
C LYS A 84 -14.25 10.16 1.98
N ARG A 85 -13.86 9.00 2.51
CA ARG A 85 -14.78 8.18 3.33
C ARG A 85 -14.67 8.41 4.83
N TYR A 86 -13.46 8.50 5.42
CA TYR A 86 -13.32 8.74 6.87
C TYR A 86 -11.96 9.37 7.19
N PRO A 87 -11.89 10.64 7.60
CA PRO A 87 -10.63 11.24 8.02
C PRO A 87 -10.22 10.65 9.37
N ALA A 88 -9.12 9.87 9.39
CA ALA A 88 -8.49 9.50 10.64
C ALA A 88 -8.07 10.78 11.36
N LYS A 89 -8.53 10.97 12.60
CA LYS A 89 -8.18 12.13 13.41
C LYS A 89 -7.71 11.68 14.79
N THR A 90 -6.62 12.26 15.23
CA THR A 90 -6.11 12.07 16.58
C THR A 90 -6.05 13.40 17.32
N LYS A 91 -6.22 13.35 18.64
CA LYS A 91 -6.21 14.56 19.48
C LYS A 91 -4.79 15.10 19.65
N THR A 92 -4.62 16.35 19.26
CA THR A 92 -3.43 17.16 19.55
C THR A 92 -3.42 17.62 21.01
N ILE A 93 -2.30 18.20 21.46
CA ILE A 93 -2.10 18.64 22.85
C ILE A 93 -3.14 19.67 23.34
N GLY A 94 -3.66 20.48 22.41
CA GLY A 94 -4.73 21.44 22.68
C GLY A 94 -6.12 20.82 22.76
N GLU A 95 -6.35 19.71 22.05
CA GLU A 95 -7.65 19.02 21.99
C GLU A 95 -7.83 17.99 23.11
N VAL A 96 -6.73 17.51 23.71
CA VAL A 96 -6.80 16.61 24.87
C VAL A 96 -7.28 17.38 26.10
N ARG A 97 -8.26 16.82 26.81
CA ARG A 97 -8.78 17.37 28.06
C ARG A 97 -7.72 17.28 29.18
N GLY A 98 -7.53 18.35 29.95
CA GLY A 98 -6.67 18.36 31.13
C GLY A 98 -6.33 19.78 31.57
N SER A 99 -5.34 19.97 32.44
CA SER A 99 -4.82 21.30 32.80
C SER A 99 -3.50 21.60 32.07
N GLY A 100 -3.31 22.86 31.66
CA GLY A 100 -2.05 23.38 31.12
C GLY A 100 -1.08 23.86 32.21
N ARG A 101 -1.51 23.84 33.48
CA ARG A 101 -0.68 24.23 34.62
C ARG A 101 0.52 23.30 34.73
N LYS A 102 1.68 23.89 35.11
CA LYS A 102 2.88 23.12 35.42
C LYS A 102 2.56 22.09 36.50
N VAL A 103 2.88 20.82 36.26
CA VAL A 103 2.51 19.73 37.18
C VAL A 103 3.30 19.81 38.47
N ARG A 104 4.57 20.22 38.37
CA ARG A 104 5.50 20.23 39.49
C ARG A 104 6.67 21.17 39.25
N GLN A 105 7.43 21.48 40.30
CA GLN A 105 8.53 22.43 40.23
C GLN A 105 9.64 21.98 39.27
N GLN A 106 10.41 22.92 38.74
CA GLN A 106 11.44 22.65 37.72
C GLN A 106 12.61 21.80 38.27
N LYS A 107 12.87 21.89 39.58
CA LYS A 107 13.92 21.19 40.33
C LYS A 107 13.41 20.91 41.76
N GLY A 108 14.17 20.14 42.55
CA GLY A 108 13.90 19.90 43.97
C GLY A 108 12.96 18.72 44.28
N MET A 109 12.48 18.00 43.25
CA MET A 109 11.51 16.90 43.44
C MET A 109 12.06 15.51 43.07
N GLY A 110 13.34 15.37 42.75
CA GLY A 110 13.97 14.08 42.43
C GLY A 110 13.45 13.36 41.17
N MET A 111 12.49 13.95 40.45
CA MET A 111 11.82 13.36 39.28
C MET A 111 12.19 14.09 37.98
N ALA A 112 12.03 13.42 36.82
CA ALA A 112 12.29 13.95 35.46
C ALA A 112 11.66 15.32 35.19
N ARG A 113 11.96 16.10 34.15
CA ARG A 113 11.25 17.41 33.99
C ARG A 113 9.83 17.23 33.47
N ALA A 114 8.87 17.99 34.01
CA ALA A 114 7.48 17.96 33.55
C ALA A 114 6.90 19.38 33.40
N GLY A 115 6.34 19.64 32.21
CA GLY A 115 5.56 20.83 31.92
C GLY A 115 4.12 20.64 32.38
N HIS A 116 3.21 20.35 31.45
CA HIS A 116 1.78 20.11 31.69
C HIS A 116 1.43 18.61 31.83
N ARG A 117 0.16 18.28 32.11
CA ARG A 117 -0.33 16.88 32.24
C ARG A 117 -0.65 16.15 30.94
N ARG A 118 -0.59 16.80 29.78
CA ARG A 118 -1.04 16.24 28.48
C ARG A 118 0.05 15.82 27.49
N PRO A 119 1.34 15.62 27.86
CA PRO A 119 2.39 15.33 26.89
C PRO A 119 2.24 13.92 26.34
N ALA A 120 2.78 13.68 25.14
CA ALA A 120 2.57 12.41 24.43
C ALA A 120 3.16 11.17 25.12
N HIS A 121 4.19 11.35 25.93
CA HIS A 121 4.80 10.26 26.70
C HIS A 121 4.00 9.88 27.95
N TRP A 122 2.96 10.64 28.34
CA TRP A 122 2.11 10.32 29.48
C TRP A 122 0.88 9.52 29.05
N ARG A 123 0.40 8.66 29.94
CA ARG A 123 -0.86 7.95 29.75
C ARG A 123 -2.01 8.96 29.63
N GLY A 124 -2.84 8.81 28.59
CA GLY A 124 -3.92 9.75 28.28
C GLY A 124 -3.46 11.09 27.70
N GLY A 125 -2.17 11.24 27.38
CA GLY A 125 -1.64 12.42 26.70
C GLY A 125 -1.97 12.47 25.21
N ALA A 126 -1.56 13.54 24.54
CA ALA A 126 -1.76 13.71 23.11
C ALA A 126 -0.97 12.69 22.29
N LYS A 127 -1.36 12.48 21.03
CA LYS A 127 -0.54 11.66 20.11
C LYS A 127 0.35 12.58 19.27
N ALA A 128 1.65 12.39 19.38
CA ALA A 128 2.63 13.09 18.55
C ALA A 128 2.55 12.56 17.11
N HIS A 129 2.62 13.47 16.13
CA HIS A 129 2.59 13.16 14.69
C HIS A 129 1.39 12.31 14.23
N GLY A 130 0.29 12.33 14.98
CA GLY A 130 -0.96 11.66 14.59
C GLY A 130 -1.65 12.37 13.42
N PRO A 131 -2.54 11.67 12.71
CA PRO A 131 -3.32 12.26 11.62
C PRO A 131 -4.25 13.35 12.15
N LYS A 132 -4.32 14.49 11.44
CA LYS A 132 -5.01 15.71 11.89
C LYS A 132 -6.49 15.77 11.49
N GLY A 133 -7.00 14.77 10.77
CA GLY A 133 -8.37 14.76 10.26
C GLY A 133 -8.64 15.74 9.11
N ILE A 134 -7.59 16.38 8.57
CA ILE A 134 -7.68 17.14 7.32
C ILE A 134 -7.73 16.11 6.18
N MET A 135 -8.50 16.39 5.13
CA MET A 135 -8.48 15.61 3.90
C MET A 135 -7.03 15.44 3.46
N GLN A 136 -6.52 14.21 3.53
CA GLN A 136 -5.17 13.94 3.05
C GLN A 136 -5.25 13.86 1.53
N ASP A 137 -4.64 14.83 0.87
CA ASP A 137 -4.46 14.81 -0.57
C ASP A 137 -3.44 13.72 -0.91
N TYR A 138 -3.97 12.53 -1.19
CA TYR A 138 -3.20 11.35 -1.56
C TYR A 138 -2.72 11.35 -3.03
N THR A 139 -2.64 12.54 -3.62
CA THR A 139 -2.12 12.79 -4.98
C THR A 139 -0.62 12.56 -5.06
#